data_AF-A0A5D3BX32-F1
#
_entry.id   AF-A0A5D3BX32-F1
#
_cell.length_a   1.000
_cell.length_b   1.000
_cell.length_c   1.000
_cell.angle_alpha   90.00
_cell.angle_beta   90.00
_cell.angle_gamma   90.00
#
_symmetry.space_group_name_H-M   'P 1'
#
loop_
_entity.id
_entity.type
_entity.pdbx_description
1 polymer ?
#
loop_
_entity_poly.entity_id
_entity_poly.type
_entity_poly.pdbx_seq_one_letter_code
_entity_poly.pdbx_strand_id
1 'polypeptide(L)'
;MGPSLMNDRDAGSSTSTSEKDPRRIARKYQLELCKKALEENIIVYLGTGCGKTHIAILLIYELRHLIRRSQNGICVFLAPTVALVQQQAKVIEDSIDFKVRVYCGGSKSLNSHYDWEREMEEYEVFVMTPEIFLRNLYHCYIKMDCVELLIFDECHHAQVKSDHSYAEIMRVFYKTDDPKRPRIFGMTASPVVGKGACNQQNLSRSINSLEKLLDAKVYSVEDREELHAFVSSPIVNIYYYGPVANGSSSSFMSYCSRLEDVKRKCIVALGQVEGEHEVLLATKKLLFRMHENILFCLESLGVWGAWQASKILLSGDNSERSELIEEAERNPRNDSLSDRYLNQAAEIFASGCKEGTMYCF
;
A
#
# COMPACT_ATOMS: atom_id res chain seq x y z
N MET A 1 -24.97 18.99 72.59
CA MET A 1 -25.23 17.76 71.82
C MET A 1 -25.24 18.13 70.35
N GLY A 2 -24.43 17.42 69.57
CA GLY A 2 -24.07 17.68 68.18
C GLY A 2 -22.79 18.53 68.05
N PRO A 3 -21.93 18.37 67.02
CA PRO A 3 -21.91 17.37 65.93
C PRO A 3 -20.50 16.72 65.72
N SER A 4 -20.38 15.84 64.72
CA SER A 4 -19.31 15.79 63.68
C SER A 4 -18.81 14.38 63.33
N LEU A 5 -19.18 13.98 62.11
CA LEU A 5 -18.60 12.91 61.32
C LEU A 5 -17.26 13.39 60.72
N MET A 6 -16.22 12.56 60.81
CA MET A 6 -15.06 12.61 59.90
C MET A 6 -14.31 11.26 59.88
N ASN A 7 -14.25 10.70 58.67
CA ASN A 7 -13.21 9.89 58.00
C ASN A 7 -12.31 8.93 58.80
N ASP A 8 -12.17 7.69 58.30
CA ASP A 8 -11.01 7.33 57.45
C ASP A 8 -11.02 5.85 56.99
N ARG A 9 -10.40 5.65 55.82
CA ARG A 9 -9.87 4.40 55.23
C ARG A 9 -10.76 3.65 54.23
N ASP A 10 -10.94 4.26 53.06
CA ASP A 10 -10.89 3.48 51.81
C ASP A 10 -9.45 3.43 51.32
N ALA A 11 -8.87 2.22 51.40
CA ALA A 11 -7.57 1.90 50.85
C ALA A 11 -7.67 1.90 49.33
N GLY A 12 -7.20 2.98 48.70
CA GLY A 12 -6.97 3.03 47.27
C GLY A 12 -6.00 1.93 46.85
N SER A 13 -6.51 0.94 46.15
CA SER A 13 -5.76 -0.01 45.34
C SER A 13 -4.91 0.79 44.34
N SER A 14 -3.63 0.98 44.65
CA SER A 14 -2.62 1.43 43.71
C SER A 14 -2.41 0.32 42.68
N THR A 15 -3.16 0.36 41.59
CA THR A 15 -2.82 -0.39 40.38
C THR A 15 -1.50 0.15 39.88
N SER A 16 -0.41 -0.55 40.19
CA SER A 16 0.90 -0.34 39.60
C SER A 16 0.78 -0.59 38.09
N THR A 17 0.60 0.47 37.30
CA THR A 17 0.76 0.40 35.84
C THR A 17 2.21 0.01 35.59
N SER A 18 2.43 -1.23 35.18
CA SER A 18 3.74 -1.73 34.77
C SER A 18 4.25 -0.85 33.62
N GLU A 19 5.42 -0.23 33.80
CA GLU A 19 6.07 0.60 32.78
C GLU A 19 6.17 -0.18 31.45
N LYS A 20 5.67 0.43 30.37
CA LYS A 20 5.70 -0.19 29.03
C LYS A 20 7.12 -0.12 28.48
N ASP A 21 7.87 -1.20 28.63
CA ASP A 21 9.21 -1.34 28.05
C ASP A 21 9.18 -2.16 26.75
N PRO A 22 9.32 -1.52 25.57
CA PRO A 22 9.25 -2.21 24.28
C PRO A 22 10.40 -3.20 24.08
N ARG A 23 11.50 -3.09 24.83
CA ARG A 23 12.68 -3.97 24.70
C ARG A 23 12.39 -5.42 25.10
N ARG A 24 11.35 -5.66 25.91
CA ARG A 24 10.99 -7.00 26.38
C ARG A 24 10.49 -7.93 25.29
N ILE A 25 9.92 -7.37 24.22
CA ILE A 25 9.37 -8.11 23.08
C ILE A 25 10.23 -7.97 21.82
N ALA A 26 11.33 -7.23 21.91
CA ALA A 26 12.22 -6.94 20.79
C ALA A 26 13.05 -8.16 20.40
N ARG A 27 13.15 -8.41 19.09
CA ARG A 27 14.03 -9.42 18.52
C ARG A 27 15.46 -8.91 18.47
N LYS A 28 16.44 -9.82 18.38
CA LYS A 28 17.86 -9.47 18.44
C LYS A 28 18.24 -8.52 17.30
N TYR A 29 17.83 -8.83 16.06
CA TYR A 29 18.09 -7.96 14.92
C TYR A 29 17.45 -6.56 15.06
N GLN A 30 16.30 -6.45 15.75
CA GLN A 30 15.63 -5.16 15.98
C GLN A 30 16.43 -4.30 16.96
N LEU A 31 16.99 -4.91 18.01
CA LEU A 31 17.87 -4.25 18.97
C LEU A 31 19.18 -3.80 18.30
N GLU A 32 19.76 -4.63 17.43
CA GLU A 32 20.98 -4.29 16.69
C GLU A 32 20.76 -3.11 15.74
N LEU A 33 19.66 -3.11 14.98
CA LEU A 33 19.29 -1.98 14.11
C LEU A 33 18.98 -0.71 14.92
N CYS A 34 18.30 -0.85 16.06
CA CYS A 34 18.05 0.28 16.96
C CYS A 34 19.37 0.87 17.49
N LYS A 35 20.33 0.03 17.87
CA LYS A 35 21.66 0.48 18.31
C LYS A 35 22.37 1.28 17.22
N LYS A 36 22.29 0.84 15.96
CA LYS A 36 22.81 1.60 14.82
C LYS A 36 22.09 2.94 14.63
N ALA A 37 20.78 2.96 14.77
CA ALA A 37 19.98 4.19 14.69
C ALA A 37 20.28 5.22 15.80
N LEU A 38 20.78 4.78 16.95
CA LEU A 38 21.25 5.68 18.01
C LEU A 38 22.57 6.36 17.63
N GLU A 39 23.47 5.62 16.95
CA GLU A 39 24.81 6.07 16.56
C GLU A 39 24.75 7.04 15.36
N GLU A 40 23.99 6.71 14.33
CA GLU A 40 23.89 7.50 13.09
C GLU A 40 22.48 7.51 12.49
N ASN A 41 22.27 8.38 11.51
CA ASN A 41 21.03 8.40 10.73
C ASN A 41 20.97 7.14 9.85
N ILE A 42 19.88 6.39 9.93
CA ILE A 42 19.75 5.14 9.17
C ILE A 42 18.42 5.02 8.44
N ILE A 43 18.43 4.21 7.39
CA ILE A 43 17.25 3.73 6.68
C ILE A 43 17.21 2.21 6.82
N VAL A 44 16.19 1.68 7.49
CA VAL A 44 16.00 0.24 7.64
C VAL A 44 15.24 -0.32 6.44
N TYR A 45 15.91 -1.21 5.71
CA TYR A 45 15.34 -1.96 4.59
C TYR A 45 15.06 -3.40 5.03
N LEU A 46 13.77 -3.68 5.31
CA LEU A 46 13.28 -5.02 5.70
C LEU A 46 11.92 -5.30 5.10
N GLY A 47 11.64 -6.56 4.77
CA GLY A 47 10.35 -6.99 4.22
C GLY A 47 9.13 -6.56 5.07
N THR A 48 7.96 -6.57 4.45
CA THR A 48 6.69 -6.37 5.16
C THR A 48 6.52 -7.46 6.23
N GLY A 49 5.98 -7.10 7.39
CA GLY A 49 5.84 -8.03 8.53
C GLY A 49 7.11 -8.26 9.36
N CYS A 50 8.27 -7.71 8.97
CA CYS A 50 9.52 -7.81 9.74
C CYS A 50 9.56 -6.91 11.00
N GLY A 51 8.45 -6.25 11.36
CA GLY A 51 8.38 -5.41 12.56
C GLY A 51 9.21 -4.12 12.50
N LYS A 52 9.26 -3.44 11.35
CA LYS A 52 9.97 -2.15 11.17
C LYS A 52 9.49 -1.07 12.15
N THR A 53 8.18 -0.92 12.33
CA THR A 53 7.59 0.00 13.31
C THR A 53 8.10 -0.23 14.72
N HIS A 54 8.33 -1.49 15.11
CA HIS A 54 8.84 -1.78 16.44
C HIS A 54 10.27 -1.25 16.66
N ILE A 55 11.10 -1.21 15.61
CA ILE A 55 12.43 -0.57 15.65
C ILE A 55 12.28 0.95 15.89
N ALA A 56 11.33 1.59 15.21
CA ALA A 56 11.02 3.00 15.44
C ALA A 56 10.58 3.25 16.89
N ILE A 57 9.74 2.39 17.46
CA ILE A 57 9.31 2.46 18.86
C ILE A 57 10.50 2.31 19.82
N LEU A 58 11.39 1.35 19.59
CA LEU A 58 12.61 1.17 20.38
C LEU A 58 13.47 2.44 20.35
N LEU A 59 13.59 3.06 19.18
CA LEU A 59 14.35 4.30 19.02
C LEU A 59 13.72 5.48 19.76
N ILE A 60 12.39 5.66 19.68
CA ILE A 60 11.66 6.68 20.46
C ILE A 60 11.90 6.44 21.95
N TYR A 61 11.81 5.19 22.40
CA TYR A 61 12.00 4.82 23.79
C TYR A 61 13.44 5.09 24.28
N GLU A 62 14.47 4.76 23.50
CA GLU A 62 15.87 5.02 23.86
C GLU A 62 16.20 6.52 23.86
N LEU A 63 15.62 7.28 22.93
CA LEU A 63 15.78 8.74 22.85
C LEU A 63 14.82 9.53 23.76
N ARG A 64 14.03 8.85 24.62
CA ARG A 64 13.04 9.49 25.50
C ARG A 64 13.61 10.60 26.38
N HIS A 65 14.86 10.45 26.79
CA HIS A 65 15.53 11.41 27.64
C HIS A 65 15.86 12.72 26.91
N LEU A 66 16.01 12.70 25.58
CA LEU A 66 16.16 13.91 24.77
C LEU A 66 14.80 14.61 24.62
N ILE A 67 13.80 13.84 24.17
CA ILE A 67 12.42 14.32 23.94
C ILE A 67 11.84 14.94 25.23
N ARG A 68 12.10 14.34 26.40
CA ARG A 68 11.61 14.84 27.70
C ARG A 68 12.46 15.93 28.35
N ARG A 69 13.77 16.03 28.04
CA ARG A 69 14.66 17.02 28.70
C ARG A 69 14.66 18.36 28.01
N SER A 70 14.58 18.41 26.68
CA SER A 70 14.46 19.68 26.00
C SER A 70 13.06 20.22 26.28
N GLN A 71 12.98 21.48 26.75
CA GLN A 71 11.72 22.09 27.16
C GLN A 71 10.64 22.07 26.06
N ASN A 72 11.02 21.80 24.80
CA ASN A 72 10.15 21.69 23.62
C ASN A 72 10.59 20.59 22.62
N GLY A 73 11.33 19.55 23.06
CA GLY A 73 11.79 18.49 22.17
C GLY A 73 10.66 17.57 21.75
N ILE A 74 10.48 17.35 20.45
CA ILE A 74 9.43 16.48 19.94
C ILE A 74 9.98 15.38 19.05
N CYS A 75 9.25 14.26 19.00
CA CYS A 75 9.41 13.25 17.97
C CYS A 75 8.33 13.43 16.90
N VAL A 76 8.72 13.47 15.63
CA VAL A 76 7.78 13.52 14.50
C VAL A 76 7.86 12.22 13.72
N PHE A 77 6.74 11.52 13.63
CA PHE A 77 6.58 10.32 12.84
C PHE A 77 5.72 10.61 11.61
N LEU A 78 6.27 10.43 10.42
CA LEU A 78 5.58 10.71 9.17
C LEU A 78 5.17 9.42 8.47
N ALA A 79 3.92 9.37 8.01
CA ALA A 79 3.40 8.29 7.17
C ALA A 79 2.64 8.83 5.95
N PRO A 80 2.69 8.18 4.78
CA PRO A 80 2.24 8.77 3.52
C PRO A 80 0.71 8.82 3.37
N THR A 81 -0.05 8.04 4.15
CA THR A 81 -1.52 8.01 4.06
C THR A 81 -2.18 8.20 5.42
N VAL A 82 -3.42 8.71 5.41
CA VAL A 82 -4.24 8.91 6.61
C VAL A 82 -4.42 7.60 7.39
N ALA A 83 -4.67 6.49 6.70
CA ALA A 83 -4.83 5.19 7.33
C ALA A 83 -3.56 4.72 8.04
N LEU A 84 -2.39 4.90 7.41
CA LEU A 84 -1.11 4.56 8.03
C LEU A 84 -0.83 5.45 9.24
N VAL A 85 -1.07 6.76 9.16
CA VAL A 85 -0.92 7.67 10.31
C VAL A 85 -1.71 7.18 11.52
N GLN A 86 -2.99 6.84 11.34
CA GLN A 86 -3.84 6.35 12.42
C GLN A 86 -3.34 5.00 12.98
N GLN A 87 -2.94 4.09 12.09
CA GLN A 87 -2.43 2.78 12.48
C GLN A 87 -1.13 2.91 13.30
N GLN A 88 -0.17 3.69 12.83
CA GLN A 88 1.12 3.84 13.49
C GLN A 88 0.98 4.57 14.85
N ALA A 89 0.13 5.59 14.92
CA ALA A 89 -0.14 6.30 16.17
C ALA A 89 -0.66 5.38 17.28
N LYS A 90 -1.65 4.54 16.94
CA LYS A 90 -2.18 3.55 17.87
C LYS A 90 -1.11 2.57 18.35
N VAL A 91 -0.30 2.05 17.42
CA VAL A 91 0.78 1.11 17.76
C VAL A 91 1.83 1.74 18.68
N ILE A 92 2.15 3.03 18.47
CA ILE A 92 3.08 3.77 19.35
C ILE A 92 2.46 3.97 20.74
N GLU A 93 1.24 4.48 20.83
CA GLU A 93 0.52 4.74 22.09
C GLU A 93 0.31 3.46 22.93
N ASP A 94 0.03 2.34 22.26
CA ASP A 94 -0.11 1.04 22.90
C ASP A 94 1.24 0.52 23.43
N SER A 95 2.36 0.87 22.80
CA SER A 95 3.69 0.28 23.07
C SER A 95 4.56 1.05 24.06
N ILE A 96 4.39 2.36 24.20
CA ILE A 96 5.22 3.20 25.05
C ILE A 96 4.38 4.24 25.80
N ASP A 97 4.84 4.65 26.99
CA ASP A 97 4.15 5.63 27.84
C ASP A 97 4.48 7.07 27.39
N PHE A 98 4.15 7.39 26.15
CA PHE A 98 4.29 8.72 25.54
C PHE A 98 2.93 9.31 25.19
N LYS A 99 2.81 10.64 25.28
CA LYS A 99 1.62 11.32 24.78
C LYS A 99 1.72 11.51 23.27
N VAL A 100 0.85 10.80 22.54
CA VAL A 100 0.84 10.77 21.07
C VAL A 100 -0.28 11.66 20.53
N ARG A 101 0.03 12.47 19.52
CA ARG A 101 -0.95 13.31 18.82
C ARG A 101 -0.97 13.01 17.33
N VAL A 102 -2.16 12.96 16.75
CA VAL A 102 -2.37 12.64 15.34
C VAL A 102 -2.80 13.87 14.54
N TYR A 103 -2.14 14.12 13.41
CA TYR A 103 -2.58 15.11 12.42
C TYR A 103 -2.61 14.52 11.01
N CYS A 104 -3.80 14.29 10.48
CA CYS A 104 -4.03 13.81 9.11
C CYS A 104 -5.32 14.42 8.53
N GLY A 105 -5.58 14.23 7.23
CA GLY A 105 -6.69 14.86 6.49
C GLY A 105 -7.99 15.10 7.29
N GLY A 106 -8.52 16.34 7.25
CA GLY A 106 -9.74 16.75 7.95
C GLY A 106 -9.56 17.15 9.43
N SER A 107 -8.36 17.02 10.00
CA SER A 107 -8.06 17.53 11.36
C SER A 107 -8.32 19.04 11.45
N LYS A 108 -8.86 19.51 12.60
CA LYS A 108 -9.02 20.96 12.86
C LYS A 108 -7.69 21.65 12.59
N SER A 109 -7.67 22.63 11.68
CA SER A 109 -6.43 23.30 11.36
C SER A 109 -6.08 24.26 12.51
N LEU A 110 -5.02 23.91 13.25
CA LEU A 110 -4.38 24.83 14.16
C LEU A 110 -3.63 25.87 13.31
N ASN A 111 -4.03 27.13 13.43
CA ASN A 111 -3.58 28.22 12.57
C ASN A 111 -2.85 29.31 13.36
N SER A 112 -2.41 29.00 14.58
CA SER A 112 -1.79 29.94 15.50
C SER A 112 -0.55 29.31 16.11
N HIS A 113 0.50 30.13 16.31
CA HIS A 113 1.67 29.73 17.07
C HIS A 113 1.31 29.29 18.48
N TYR A 114 0.39 30.00 19.14
CA TYR A 114 -0.05 29.68 20.50
C TYR A 114 -0.66 28.27 20.60
N ASP A 115 -1.43 27.86 19.60
CA ASP A 115 -2.06 26.53 19.61
C ASP A 115 -1.01 25.42 19.44
N TRP A 116 -0.03 25.62 18.55
CA TRP A 116 1.06 24.67 18.34
C TRP A 116 2.03 24.60 19.51
N GLU A 117 2.36 25.74 20.14
CA GLU A 117 3.16 25.78 21.37
C GLU A 117 2.48 24.96 22.48
N ARG A 118 1.18 25.14 22.69
CA ARG A 118 0.43 24.34 23.67
C ARG A 118 0.41 22.85 23.35
N GLU A 119 0.23 22.48 22.08
CA GLU A 119 0.27 21.07 21.68
C GLU A 119 1.67 20.47 21.89
N MET A 120 2.75 21.21 21.62
CA MET A 120 4.13 20.76 21.88
C MET A 120 4.49 20.70 23.37
N GLU A 121 3.83 21.49 24.23
CA GLU A 121 3.93 21.36 25.68
C GLU A 121 3.15 20.14 26.21
N GLU A 122 2.03 19.79 25.57
CA GLU A 122 1.14 18.72 26.00
C GLU A 122 1.57 17.34 25.49
N TYR A 123 2.02 17.24 24.24
CA TYR A 123 2.33 15.98 23.54
C TYR A 123 3.81 15.89 23.14
N GLU A 124 4.34 14.68 23.18
CA GLU A 124 5.77 14.40 22.95
C GLU A 124 6.01 13.79 21.55
N VAL A 125 5.03 13.04 21.04
CA VAL A 125 5.12 12.34 19.75
C VAL A 125 4.00 12.79 18.84
N PHE A 126 4.35 13.29 17.65
CA PHE A 126 3.41 13.74 16.65
C PHE A 126 3.44 12.80 15.45
N VAL A 127 2.31 12.17 15.14
CA VAL A 127 2.16 11.29 13.97
C VAL A 127 1.33 12.01 12.93
N MET A 128 1.91 12.31 11.77
CA MET A 128 1.24 13.13 10.76
C MET A 128 1.57 12.78 9.32
N THR A 129 0.74 13.25 8.39
CA THR A 129 1.08 13.17 6.97
C THR A 129 2.17 14.21 6.64
N PRO A 130 3.03 13.96 5.64
CA PRO A 130 4.13 14.87 5.36
C PRO A 130 3.69 16.26 4.90
N GLU A 131 2.54 16.39 4.26
CA GLU A 131 2.03 17.70 3.84
C GLU A 131 1.72 18.61 5.03
N ILE A 132 1.21 18.03 6.13
CA ILE A 132 0.90 18.79 7.34
C ILE A 132 2.20 19.23 8.02
N PHE A 133 3.18 18.35 8.12
CA PHE A 133 4.47 18.70 8.70
C PHE A 133 5.18 19.77 7.88
N LEU A 134 5.21 19.61 6.55
CA LEU A 134 5.78 20.58 5.62
C LEU A 134 5.12 21.95 5.77
N ARG A 135 3.78 22.01 5.87
CA ARG A 135 3.04 23.25 6.14
C ARG A 135 3.45 23.88 7.48
N ASN A 136 3.57 23.08 8.55
CA ASN A 136 3.98 23.57 9.85
C ASN A 136 5.40 24.17 9.84
N LEU A 137 6.31 23.58 9.05
CA LEU A 137 7.64 24.11 8.82
C LEU A 137 7.60 25.43 8.03
N TYR A 138 6.81 25.52 6.97
CA TYR A 138 6.65 26.75 6.17
C TYR A 138 6.12 27.93 6.98
N HIS A 139 5.14 27.70 7.86
CA HIS A 139 4.59 28.74 8.73
C HIS A 139 5.43 28.97 10.00
N CYS A 140 6.53 28.24 10.18
CA CYS A 140 7.36 28.28 11.39
C CYS A 140 6.59 27.95 12.69
N TYR A 141 5.47 27.22 12.61
CA TYR A 141 4.77 26.73 13.81
C TYR A 141 5.60 25.68 14.54
N ILE A 142 6.23 24.79 13.78
CA ILE A 142 7.23 23.84 14.27
C ILE A 142 8.54 24.20 13.58
N LYS A 143 9.62 24.31 14.35
CA LYS A 143 10.98 24.50 13.83
C LYS A 143 11.69 23.17 13.79
N MET A 144 12.53 22.96 12.77
CA MET A 144 13.33 21.74 12.64
C MET A 144 14.20 21.49 13.89
N ASP A 145 14.74 22.56 14.49
CA ASP A 145 15.55 22.52 15.70
C ASP A 145 14.84 22.02 16.96
N CYS A 146 13.50 21.97 16.96
CA CYS A 146 12.72 21.40 18.07
C CYS A 146 12.49 19.90 17.90
N VAL A 147 12.77 19.35 16.72
CA VAL A 147 12.57 17.93 16.42
C VAL A 147 13.84 17.19 16.82
N GLU A 148 13.73 16.29 17.81
CA GLU A 148 14.84 15.46 18.27
C GLU A 148 14.98 14.21 17.38
N LEU A 149 13.85 13.69 16.91
CA LEU A 149 13.76 12.48 16.10
C LEU A 149 12.71 12.67 14.99
N LEU A 150 13.12 12.49 13.75
CA LEU A 150 12.26 12.53 12.57
C LEU A 150 12.23 11.16 11.89
N ILE A 151 11.07 10.52 11.92
CA ILE A 151 10.85 9.17 11.38
C ILE A 151 10.08 9.25 10.07
N PHE A 152 10.56 8.56 9.03
CA PHE A 152 9.90 8.43 7.73
C PHE A 152 9.45 6.99 7.50
N ASP A 153 8.14 6.73 7.61
CA ASP A 153 7.53 5.49 7.12
C ASP A 153 7.41 5.52 5.59
N GLU A 154 7.58 4.36 4.96
CA GLU A 154 7.73 4.22 3.50
C GLU A 154 8.63 5.29 2.88
N CYS A 155 9.82 5.44 3.47
CA CYS A 155 10.76 6.51 3.12
C CYS A 155 11.24 6.47 1.66
N HIS A 156 10.95 5.40 0.92
CA HIS A 156 11.27 5.31 -0.51
C HIS A 156 10.62 6.41 -1.35
N HIS A 157 9.55 7.06 -0.88
CA HIS A 157 8.97 8.24 -1.55
C HIS A 157 9.91 9.47 -1.55
N ALA A 158 10.90 9.51 -0.65
CA ALA A 158 11.88 10.59 -0.51
C ALA A 158 13.06 10.44 -1.49
N GLN A 159 12.79 10.48 -2.80
CA GLN A 159 13.86 10.48 -3.81
C GLN A 159 14.31 11.89 -4.16
N VAL A 160 15.58 12.07 -4.54
CA VAL A 160 16.16 13.39 -4.90
C VAL A 160 15.34 14.11 -5.99
N LYS A 161 14.78 13.35 -6.94
CA LYS A 161 13.94 13.85 -8.05
C LYS A 161 12.44 13.80 -7.76
N SER A 162 12.04 13.44 -6.55
CA SER A 162 10.64 13.37 -6.15
C SER A 162 10.13 14.75 -5.77
N ASP A 163 8.90 15.05 -6.18
CA ASP A 163 8.11 16.20 -5.70
C ASP A 163 7.27 15.83 -4.46
N HIS A 164 7.50 14.66 -3.87
CA HIS A 164 6.84 14.23 -2.65
C HIS A 164 7.26 15.09 -1.46
N SER A 165 6.33 15.39 -0.56
CA SER A 165 6.57 16.26 0.59
C SER A 165 7.73 15.79 1.50
N TYR A 166 8.00 14.48 1.59
CA TYR A 166 9.22 13.98 2.25
C TYR A 166 10.51 14.57 1.67
N ALA A 167 10.62 14.58 0.34
CA ALA A 167 11.80 15.10 -0.33
C ALA A 167 11.92 16.61 -0.14
N GLU A 168 10.80 17.32 -0.12
CA GLU A 168 10.75 18.77 0.10
C GLU A 168 11.14 19.16 1.53
N ILE A 169 10.63 18.44 2.54
CA ILE A 169 11.01 18.63 3.96
C ILE A 169 12.54 18.59 4.11
N MET A 170 13.17 17.55 3.57
CA MET A 170 14.62 17.38 3.70
C MET A 170 15.41 18.41 2.86
N ARG A 171 14.93 18.74 1.66
CA ARG A 171 15.64 19.67 0.76
C ARG A 171 15.62 21.11 1.26
N VAL A 172 14.50 21.54 1.86
CA VAL A 172 14.26 22.94 2.23
C VAL A 172 14.62 23.20 3.69
N PHE A 173 14.30 22.27 4.59
CA PHE A 173 14.36 22.52 6.04
C PHE A 173 15.44 21.73 6.79
N TYR A 174 15.97 20.65 6.22
CA TYR A 174 17.05 19.88 6.86
C TYR A 174 18.42 20.33 6.35
N LYS A 175 19.22 20.91 7.24
CA LYS A 175 20.58 21.40 6.94
C LYS A 175 21.61 20.51 7.65
N THR A 176 22.48 19.87 6.87
CA THR A 176 23.46 18.90 7.40
C THR A 176 24.56 19.54 8.25
N ASP A 177 24.81 20.83 8.06
CA ASP A 177 25.76 21.64 8.80
C ASP A 177 25.20 22.21 10.12
N ASP A 178 23.88 22.12 10.34
CA ASP A 178 23.26 22.60 11.57
C ASP A 178 23.56 21.66 12.75
N PRO A 179 24.11 22.16 13.87
CA PRO A 179 24.33 21.35 15.06
C PRO A 179 23.02 20.90 15.75
N LYS A 180 21.89 21.57 15.51
CA LYS A 180 20.58 21.28 16.12
C LYS A 180 19.63 20.56 15.16
N ARG A 181 20.14 19.61 14.39
CA ARG A 181 19.33 18.83 13.45
C ARG A 181 18.76 17.55 14.12
N PRO A 182 17.58 17.08 13.71
CA PRO A 182 17.00 15.84 14.21
C PRO A 182 17.84 14.62 13.84
N ARG A 183 17.75 13.56 14.66
CA ARG A 183 18.09 12.20 14.24
C ARG A 183 17.10 11.75 13.16
N ILE A 184 17.60 11.24 12.04
CA ILE A 184 16.76 10.72 10.95
C ILE A 184 16.67 9.19 11.03
N PHE A 185 15.45 8.67 10.98
CA PHE A 185 15.19 7.24 10.87
C PHE A 185 14.18 6.97 9.73
N GLY A 186 14.65 6.38 8.64
CA GLY A 186 13.81 5.91 7.55
C GLY A 186 13.47 4.44 7.70
N MET A 187 12.27 4.03 7.30
CA MET A 187 11.93 2.62 7.19
C MET A 187 11.15 2.33 5.92
N THR A 188 11.50 1.23 5.24
CA THR A 188 10.78 0.81 4.04
C THR A 188 10.91 -0.69 3.75
N ALA A 189 9.88 -1.24 3.10
CA ALA A 189 9.92 -2.60 2.55
C ALA A 189 10.63 -2.70 1.19
N SER A 190 10.82 -1.59 0.48
CA SER A 190 11.49 -1.55 -0.81
C SER A 190 12.08 -0.15 -1.05
N PRO A 191 13.40 -0.02 -1.29
CA PRO A 191 14.01 1.28 -1.56
C PRO A 191 13.74 1.80 -2.99
N VAL A 192 13.13 0.99 -3.87
CA VAL A 192 12.90 1.34 -5.28
C VAL A 192 11.47 1.84 -5.50
N VAL A 193 11.35 2.96 -6.20
CA VAL A 193 10.07 3.53 -6.65
C VAL A 193 9.87 3.25 -8.15
N GLY A 194 8.75 2.63 -8.51
CA GLY A 194 8.28 2.50 -9.89
C GLY A 194 8.57 1.16 -10.61
N LYS A 195 8.06 1.04 -11.86
CA LYS A 195 8.24 -0.13 -12.73
C LYS A 195 9.70 -0.22 -13.18
N GLY A 196 10.42 -1.25 -12.74
CA GLY A 196 11.84 -1.43 -13.06
C GLY A 196 12.74 -1.88 -11.91
N ALA A 197 12.15 -2.34 -10.79
CA ALA A 197 12.87 -2.89 -9.63
C ALA A 197 13.80 -4.07 -9.95
N CYS A 198 13.65 -4.73 -11.10
CA CYS A 198 14.51 -5.84 -11.53
C CYS A 198 15.89 -5.42 -12.10
N ASN A 199 16.12 -4.13 -12.38
CA ASN A 199 17.43 -3.68 -12.88
C ASN A 199 18.34 -3.33 -11.70
N GLN A 200 19.43 -4.09 -11.49
CA GLN A 200 20.43 -3.84 -10.43
C GLN A 200 20.94 -2.39 -10.41
N GLN A 201 21.07 -1.76 -11.57
CA GLN A 201 21.49 -0.35 -11.67
C GLN A 201 20.47 0.65 -11.12
N ASN A 202 19.17 0.31 -11.14
CA ASN A 202 18.14 1.17 -10.58
C ASN A 202 18.12 1.09 -9.06
N LEU A 203 18.37 -0.09 -8.49
CA LEU A 203 18.45 -0.29 -7.05
C LEU A 203 19.56 0.57 -6.41
N SER A 204 20.78 0.50 -6.95
CA SER A 204 21.90 1.28 -6.42
C SER A 204 21.68 2.79 -6.54
N ARG A 205 21.08 3.25 -7.66
CA ARG A 205 20.71 4.67 -7.83
C ARG A 205 19.65 5.11 -6.82
N SER A 206 18.62 4.30 -6.60
CA SER A 206 17.56 4.61 -5.62
C SER A 206 18.08 4.63 -4.20
N ILE A 207 18.95 3.68 -3.83
CA ILE A 207 19.63 3.68 -2.52
C ILE A 207 20.48 4.93 -2.36
N ASN A 208 21.39 5.22 -3.29
CA ASN A 208 22.26 6.40 -3.20
C ASN A 208 21.46 7.71 -3.18
N SER A 209 20.34 7.76 -3.90
CA SER A 209 19.41 8.90 -3.89
C SER A 209 18.77 9.08 -2.51
N LEU A 210 18.28 8.00 -1.90
CA LEU A 210 17.71 8.02 -0.55
C LEU A 210 18.76 8.41 0.50
N GLU A 211 19.93 7.79 0.47
CA GLU A 211 21.00 8.06 1.43
C GLU A 211 21.44 9.52 1.38
N LYS A 212 21.59 10.06 0.15
CA LYS A 212 21.97 11.45 -0.05
C LYS A 212 20.89 12.43 0.42
N LEU A 213 19.61 12.15 0.16
CA LEU A 213 18.53 13.08 0.50
C LEU A 213 18.18 13.05 1.98
N LEU A 214 18.12 11.86 2.58
CA LEU A 214 17.78 11.67 3.99
C LEU A 214 18.99 11.85 4.92
N ASP A 215 20.20 12.03 4.38
CA ASP A 215 21.45 12.09 5.14
C ASP A 215 21.58 10.88 6.07
N ALA A 216 21.35 9.68 5.52
CA ALA A 216 21.21 8.45 6.27
C ALA A 216 21.81 7.26 5.50
N LYS A 217 22.27 6.22 6.20
CA LYS A 217 22.77 4.99 5.56
C LYS A 217 21.73 3.88 5.52
N VAL A 218 21.65 3.13 4.44
CA VAL A 218 20.74 1.98 4.34
C VAL A 218 21.32 0.76 5.05
N TYR A 219 20.56 0.20 5.98
CA TYR A 219 20.88 -1.02 6.72
C TYR A 219 19.83 -2.09 6.49
N SER A 220 20.28 -3.33 6.39
CA SER A 220 19.43 -4.54 6.37
C SER A 220 20.03 -5.58 7.31
N VAL A 221 19.29 -6.66 7.60
CA VAL A 221 19.75 -7.72 8.49
C VAL A 221 20.69 -8.66 7.72
N GLU A 222 21.90 -8.87 8.25
CA GLU A 222 22.88 -9.81 7.69
C GLU A 222 22.45 -11.26 7.90
N ASP A 223 22.01 -11.59 9.11
CA ASP A 223 21.54 -12.92 9.49
C ASP A 223 20.09 -13.16 9.04
N ARG A 224 19.96 -13.73 7.85
CA ARG A 224 18.64 -14.07 7.28
C ARG A 224 17.96 -15.23 8.00
N GLU A 225 18.67 -16.06 8.76
CA GLU A 225 18.09 -17.25 9.40
C GLU A 225 17.12 -16.86 10.51
N GLU A 226 17.54 -15.92 11.37
CA GLU A 226 16.65 -15.35 12.41
C GLU A 226 15.42 -14.70 11.75
N LEU A 227 15.60 -13.94 10.66
CA LEU A 227 14.50 -13.28 9.98
C LEU A 227 13.51 -14.27 9.36
N HIS A 228 14.00 -15.32 8.70
CA HIS A 228 13.18 -16.36 8.07
C HIS A 228 12.39 -17.19 9.09
N ALA A 229 12.86 -17.32 10.33
CA ALA A 229 12.11 -17.97 11.40
C ALA A 229 10.81 -17.22 11.77
N PHE A 230 10.77 -15.90 11.57
CA PHE A 230 9.61 -15.06 11.92
C PHE A 230 8.80 -14.59 10.71
N VAL A 231 9.36 -14.66 9.51
CA VAL A 231 8.74 -14.16 8.28
C VAL A 231 8.47 -15.32 7.33
N SER A 232 7.19 -15.70 7.24
CA SER A 232 6.74 -16.69 6.26
C SER A 232 6.95 -16.15 4.85
N SER A 233 7.90 -16.74 4.12
CA SER A 233 8.15 -16.40 2.71
C SER A 233 7.40 -17.39 1.81
N PRO A 234 6.63 -16.92 0.81
CA PRO A 234 5.92 -17.82 -0.09
C PRO A 234 6.91 -18.62 -0.95
N ILE A 235 6.61 -19.90 -1.17
CA ILE A 235 7.33 -20.71 -2.16
C ILE A 235 6.78 -20.34 -3.53
N VAL A 236 7.60 -19.66 -4.34
CA VAL A 236 7.23 -19.25 -5.70
C VAL A 236 7.60 -20.35 -6.67
N ASN A 237 6.59 -21.06 -7.20
CA ASN A 237 6.76 -22.02 -8.28
C ASN A 237 6.46 -21.32 -9.61
N ILE A 238 7.43 -21.30 -10.52
CA ILE A 238 7.31 -20.68 -11.84
C ILE A 238 7.05 -21.77 -12.87
N TYR A 239 5.89 -21.72 -13.52
CA TYR A 239 5.54 -22.61 -14.62
C TYR A 239 5.58 -21.84 -15.93
N TYR A 240 6.40 -22.31 -16.87
CA TYR A 240 6.45 -21.75 -18.21
C TYR A 240 5.48 -22.50 -19.11
N TYR A 241 4.48 -21.80 -19.62
CA TYR A 241 3.57 -22.29 -20.65
C TYR A 241 3.61 -21.35 -21.85
N GLY A 242 3.53 -21.91 -23.06
CA GLY A 242 3.45 -21.13 -24.30
C GLY A 242 2.00 -20.86 -24.69
N PRO A 243 1.75 -19.83 -25.53
CA PRO A 243 0.44 -19.66 -26.17
C PRO A 243 0.07 -20.92 -26.95
N VAL A 244 -1.19 -21.34 -26.86
CA VAL A 244 -1.70 -22.51 -27.62
C VAL A 244 -1.54 -22.30 -29.13
N ALA A 245 -1.39 -21.05 -29.57
CA ALA A 245 -1.19 -20.62 -30.96
C ALA A 245 0.20 -20.91 -31.56
N ASN A 246 1.20 -21.34 -30.77
CA ASN A 246 2.57 -21.58 -31.28
C ASN A 246 2.74 -22.84 -32.15
N GLY A 247 1.65 -23.58 -32.36
CA GLY A 247 1.52 -24.44 -33.53
C GLY A 247 0.30 -23.95 -34.30
N SER A 248 0.39 -23.92 -35.64
CA SER A 248 -0.74 -23.73 -36.55
C SER A 248 -1.73 -24.90 -36.43
N SER A 249 -2.23 -25.18 -35.23
CA SER A 249 -3.23 -26.21 -34.98
C SER A 249 -4.49 -25.75 -35.67
N SER A 250 -4.93 -26.54 -36.66
CA SER A 250 -6.15 -26.32 -37.43
C SER A 250 -7.36 -26.06 -36.52
N SER A 251 -7.35 -26.61 -35.31
CA SER A 251 -8.37 -26.44 -34.28
C SER A 251 -8.48 -25.00 -33.77
N PHE A 252 -7.38 -24.32 -33.42
CA PHE A 252 -7.43 -22.92 -32.92
C PHE A 252 -8.00 -21.99 -34.00
N MET A 253 -7.51 -22.10 -35.23
CA MET A 253 -8.01 -21.31 -36.35
C MET A 253 -9.47 -21.62 -36.69
N SER A 254 -9.89 -22.89 -36.52
CA SER A 254 -11.30 -23.28 -36.65
C SER A 254 -12.17 -22.60 -35.60
N TYR A 255 -11.75 -22.56 -34.34
CA TYR A 255 -12.49 -21.87 -33.28
C TYR A 255 -12.56 -20.36 -33.52
N CYS A 256 -11.45 -19.71 -33.89
CA CYS A 256 -11.44 -18.28 -34.22
C CYS A 256 -12.41 -17.97 -35.38
N SER A 257 -12.37 -18.76 -36.46
CA SER A 257 -13.29 -18.61 -37.60
C SER A 257 -14.75 -18.77 -37.17
N ARG A 258 -15.06 -19.76 -36.33
CA ARG A 258 -16.43 -20.00 -35.84
C ARG A 258 -16.91 -18.88 -34.93
N LEU A 259 -16.04 -18.29 -34.11
CA LEU A 259 -16.39 -17.15 -33.25
C LEU A 259 -16.62 -15.88 -34.07
N GLU A 260 -15.81 -15.64 -35.11
CA GLU A 260 -16.04 -14.55 -36.06
C GLU A 260 -17.37 -14.71 -36.81
N ASP A 261 -17.77 -15.94 -37.15
CA ASP A 261 -19.10 -16.20 -37.72
C ASP A 261 -20.24 -15.82 -36.76
N VAL A 262 -20.10 -16.15 -35.48
CA VAL A 262 -21.07 -15.81 -34.44
C VAL A 262 -21.15 -14.30 -34.25
N LYS A 263 -20.01 -13.61 -34.17
CA LYS A 263 -19.93 -12.14 -34.11
C LYS A 263 -20.63 -11.50 -35.29
N ARG A 264 -20.36 -11.96 -36.52
CA ARG A 264 -21.02 -11.46 -37.74
C ARG A 264 -22.54 -11.63 -37.68
N LYS A 265 -23.04 -12.81 -37.24
CA LYS A 265 -24.48 -13.06 -37.07
C LYS A 265 -25.11 -12.12 -36.04
N CYS A 266 -24.44 -11.88 -34.91
CA CYS A 266 -24.90 -10.94 -33.89
C CYS A 266 -24.94 -9.49 -34.40
N ILE A 267 -23.95 -9.06 -35.20
CA ILE A 267 -23.94 -7.72 -35.82
C ILE A 267 -25.09 -7.55 -36.82
N VAL A 268 -25.34 -8.55 -37.67
CA VAL A 268 -26.46 -8.52 -38.62
C VAL A 268 -27.80 -8.47 -37.88
N ALA A 269 -27.96 -9.27 -36.83
CA ALA A 269 -29.17 -9.24 -36.00
C ALA A 269 -29.36 -7.88 -35.31
N LEU A 270 -28.28 -7.25 -34.83
CA LEU A 270 -28.34 -5.91 -34.25
C LEU A 270 -28.78 -4.84 -35.26
N GLY A 271 -28.40 -4.98 -36.53
CA GLY A 271 -28.82 -4.08 -37.61
C GLY A 271 -30.30 -4.20 -38.00
N GLN A 272 -31.00 -5.24 -37.54
CA GLN A 272 -32.44 -5.45 -37.75
C GLN A 272 -33.30 -4.99 -36.58
N VAL A 273 -32.68 -4.57 -35.47
CA VAL A 273 -33.39 -4.08 -34.27
C VAL A 273 -33.72 -2.60 -34.45
N GLU A 274 -34.99 -2.24 -34.35
CA GLU A 274 -35.42 -0.85 -34.25
C GLU A 274 -35.12 -0.33 -32.84
N GLY A 275 -34.34 0.75 -32.74
CA GLY A 275 -33.93 1.33 -31.46
C GLY A 275 -33.13 2.61 -31.61
N GLU A 276 -32.85 3.28 -30.49
CA GLU A 276 -32.03 4.48 -30.46
C GLU A 276 -30.61 4.18 -30.95
N HIS A 277 -30.09 5.04 -31.83
CA HIS A 277 -28.78 4.86 -32.46
C HIS A 277 -27.63 4.75 -31.43
N GLU A 278 -27.72 5.48 -30.31
CA GLU A 278 -26.72 5.44 -29.24
C GLU A 278 -26.69 4.07 -28.54
N VAL A 279 -27.86 3.47 -28.30
CA VAL A 279 -27.99 2.14 -27.66
C VAL A 279 -27.44 1.04 -28.58
N LEU A 280 -27.70 1.13 -29.88
CA LEU A 280 -27.16 0.20 -30.86
C LEU A 280 -25.63 0.29 -30.97
N LEU A 281 -25.06 1.49 -30.91
CA LEU A 281 -23.61 1.68 -30.89
C LEU A 281 -22.97 1.13 -29.62
N ALA A 282 -23.56 1.37 -28.45
CA ALA A 282 -23.09 0.81 -27.17
C ALA A 282 -23.11 -0.73 -27.17
N THR A 283 -24.21 -1.33 -27.65
CA THR A 283 -24.35 -2.79 -27.76
C THR A 283 -23.31 -3.38 -28.71
N LYS A 284 -23.03 -2.69 -29.82
CA LYS A 284 -21.98 -3.10 -30.76
C LYS A 284 -20.60 -3.07 -30.11
N LYS A 285 -20.24 -1.99 -29.41
CA LYS A 285 -18.94 -1.90 -28.71
C LYS A 285 -18.77 -3.00 -27.68
N LEU A 286 -19.82 -3.26 -26.89
CA LEU A 286 -19.85 -4.33 -25.90
C LEU A 286 -19.58 -5.70 -26.55
N LEU A 287 -20.28 -6.03 -27.64
CA LEU A 287 -20.09 -7.28 -28.39
C LEU A 287 -18.64 -7.45 -28.89
N PHE A 288 -18.03 -6.38 -29.41
CA PHE A 288 -16.64 -6.41 -29.86
C PHE A 288 -15.70 -6.69 -28.69
N ARG A 289 -15.84 -5.97 -27.58
CA ARG A 289 -15.00 -6.17 -26.39
C ARG A 289 -15.13 -7.59 -25.82
N MET A 290 -16.34 -8.12 -25.74
CA MET A 290 -16.58 -9.50 -25.31
C MET A 290 -15.92 -10.51 -26.25
N HIS A 291 -15.99 -10.29 -27.56
CA HIS A 291 -15.35 -11.15 -28.54
C HIS A 291 -13.83 -11.19 -28.39
N GLU A 292 -13.19 -10.02 -28.27
CA GLU A 292 -11.74 -9.92 -28.05
C GLU A 292 -11.32 -10.61 -26.74
N ASN A 293 -12.09 -10.43 -25.66
CA ASN A 293 -11.81 -11.09 -24.38
C ASN A 293 -11.89 -12.62 -24.47
N ILE A 294 -12.87 -13.15 -25.20
CA ILE A 294 -13.01 -14.60 -25.41
C ILE A 294 -11.88 -15.15 -26.29
N LEU A 295 -11.44 -14.41 -27.32
CA LEU A 295 -10.26 -14.78 -28.11
C LEU A 295 -8.98 -14.79 -27.27
N PHE A 296 -8.79 -13.78 -26.42
CA PHE A 296 -7.67 -13.72 -25.49
C PHE A 296 -7.65 -14.93 -24.53
N CYS A 297 -8.82 -15.31 -24.01
CA CYS A 297 -8.95 -16.51 -23.17
C CYS A 297 -8.62 -17.78 -23.96
N LEU A 298 -9.03 -17.88 -25.21
CA LEU A 298 -8.73 -19.01 -26.08
C LEU A 298 -7.22 -19.14 -26.36
N GLU A 299 -6.53 -18.02 -26.55
CA GLU A 299 -5.08 -17.99 -26.80
C GLU A 299 -4.27 -18.29 -25.53
N SER A 300 -4.67 -17.69 -24.40
CA SER A 300 -3.91 -17.72 -23.14
C SER A 300 -4.21 -18.93 -22.27
N LEU A 301 -5.47 -19.39 -22.26
CA LEU A 301 -5.97 -20.45 -21.36
C LEU A 301 -6.51 -21.68 -22.14
N GLY A 302 -6.50 -21.63 -23.47
CA GLY A 302 -7.01 -22.69 -24.33
C GLY A 302 -8.54 -22.80 -24.38
N VAL A 303 -9.02 -23.84 -25.07
CA VAL A 303 -10.45 -24.07 -25.34
C VAL A 303 -11.27 -24.18 -24.05
N TRP A 304 -10.74 -24.84 -23.03
CA TRP A 304 -11.43 -25.00 -21.75
C TRP A 304 -11.52 -23.68 -20.98
N GLY A 305 -10.44 -22.88 -20.95
CA GLY A 305 -10.46 -21.56 -20.33
C GLY A 305 -11.45 -20.61 -21.00
N ALA A 306 -11.49 -20.61 -22.33
CA ALA A 306 -12.47 -19.81 -23.09
C ALA A 306 -13.92 -20.28 -22.86
N TRP A 307 -14.15 -21.59 -22.72
CA TRP A 307 -15.45 -22.15 -22.36
C TRP A 307 -15.91 -21.70 -20.96
N GLN A 308 -15.01 -21.77 -19.98
CA GLN A 308 -15.30 -21.30 -18.61
C GLN A 308 -15.57 -19.81 -18.57
N ALA A 309 -14.75 -18.98 -19.23
CA ALA A 309 -14.97 -17.54 -19.35
C ALA A 309 -16.35 -17.23 -19.95
N SER A 310 -16.74 -17.95 -21.01
CA SER A 310 -18.07 -17.80 -21.63
C SER A 310 -19.20 -18.13 -20.66
N LYS A 311 -19.03 -19.17 -19.83
CA LYS A 311 -20.02 -19.57 -18.82
C LYS A 311 -20.11 -18.60 -17.65
N ILE A 312 -18.99 -18.13 -17.13
CA ILE A 312 -18.95 -17.16 -16.02
C ILE A 312 -19.66 -15.86 -16.42
N LEU A 313 -19.39 -15.37 -17.63
CA LEU A 313 -20.05 -14.19 -18.19
C LEU A 313 -21.56 -14.39 -18.42
N LEU A 314 -22.01 -15.64 -18.66
CA LEU A 314 -23.43 -16.01 -18.77
C LEU A 314 -24.13 -16.19 -17.41
N SER A 315 -23.44 -16.74 -16.41
CA SER A 315 -24.03 -17.03 -15.08
C SER A 315 -24.29 -15.79 -14.23
N GLY A 316 -23.86 -14.61 -14.69
CA GLY A 316 -24.35 -13.34 -14.18
C GLY A 316 -23.73 -12.91 -12.85
N ASP A 317 -22.45 -13.21 -12.60
CA ASP A 317 -21.71 -12.50 -11.55
C ASP A 317 -21.53 -11.04 -12.00
N ASN A 318 -22.52 -10.21 -11.67
CA ASN A 318 -22.65 -8.83 -12.13
C ASN A 318 -21.42 -7.97 -11.78
N SER A 319 -20.57 -8.39 -10.83
CA SER A 319 -19.32 -7.72 -10.49
C SER A 319 -18.32 -7.74 -11.67
N GLU A 320 -18.03 -8.91 -12.24
CA GLU A 320 -17.05 -9.05 -13.33
C GLU A 320 -17.57 -8.49 -14.65
N ARG A 321 -18.87 -8.69 -14.93
CA ARG A 321 -19.53 -8.12 -16.10
C ARG A 321 -19.62 -6.59 -16.01
N SER A 322 -19.62 -6.01 -14.80
CA SER A 322 -19.63 -4.54 -14.63
C SER A 322 -18.25 -3.91 -14.66
N GLU A 323 -17.18 -4.61 -14.27
CA GLU A 323 -15.79 -4.12 -14.43
C GLU A 323 -15.35 -4.10 -15.90
N LEU A 324 -15.91 -5.00 -16.72
CA LEU A 324 -15.65 -5.11 -18.15
C LEU A 324 -16.55 -4.23 -19.02
N ILE A 325 -17.46 -3.42 -18.44
CA ILE A 325 -18.44 -2.60 -19.17
C ILE A 325 -18.30 -1.15 -18.70
N GLU A 326 -18.11 -0.20 -19.63
CA GLU A 326 -18.09 1.22 -19.26
C GLU A 326 -19.51 1.65 -18.85
N GLU A 327 -19.67 2.59 -17.91
CA GLU A 327 -21.00 3.02 -17.44
C GLU A 327 -21.93 3.47 -18.59
N ALA A 328 -21.36 3.97 -19.69
CA ALA A 328 -22.06 4.37 -20.91
C ALA A 328 -22.65 3.20 -21.74
N GLU A 329 -22.27 1.95 -21.46
CA GLU A 329 -22.67 0.75 -22.22
C GLU A 329 -23.71 -0.11 -21.48
N ARG A 330 -24.11 0.32 -20.27
CA ARG A 330 -24.98 -0.43 -19.36
C ARG A 330 -26.45 -0.19 -19.69
N ASN A 331 -27.10 -1.15 -20.36
CA ASN A 331 -28.54 -1.08 -20.58
C ASN A 331 -29.16 -2.49 -20.52
N PRO A 332 -30.19 -2.75 -19.69
CA PRO A 332 -30.78 -4.08 -19.49
C PRO A 332 -31.41 -4.72 -20.75
N ARG A 333 -31.58 -3.98 -21.86
CA ARG A 333 -31.99 -4.56 -23.16
C ARG A 333 -30.81 -5.15 -23.96
N ASN A 334 -29.57 -4.78 -23.62
CA ASN A 334 -28.34 -5.19 -24.32
C ASN A 334 -27.91 -6.63 -23.98
N ASP A 335 -28.49 -7.22 -22.94
CA ASP A 335 -28.12 -8.56 -22.47
C ASP A 335 -28.54 -9.66 -23.44
N SER A 336 -29.67 -9.51 -24.15
CA SER A 336 -30.19 -10.58 -25.01
C SER A 336 -29.28 -11.00 -26.18
N LEU A 337 -28.55 -10.05 -26.79
CA LEU A 337 -27.64 -10.32 -27.90
C LEU A 337 -26.24 -10.73 -27.42
N SER A 338 -25.80 -10.15 -26.32
CA SER A 338 -24.53 -10.48 -25.65
C SER A 338 -24.59 -11.90 -25.08
N ASP A 339 -25.69 -12.26 -24.43
CA ASP A 339 -25.94 -13.61 -23.93
C ASP A 339 -26.11 -14.59 -25.09
N ARG A 340 -26.72 -14.17 -26.21
CA ARG A 340 -26.77 -15.01 -27.42
C ARG A 340 -25.38 -15.30 -27.97
N TYR A 341 -24.51 -14.29 -28.04
CA TYR A 341 -23.11 -14.47 -28.45
C TYR A 341 -22.39 -15.44 -27.53
N LEU A 342 -22.46 -15.22 -26.21
CA LEU A 342 -21.79 -16.07 -25.23
C LEU A 342 -22.31 -17.51 -25.23
N ASN A 343 -23.62 -17.71 -25.37
CA ASN A 343 -24.20 -19.05 -25.47
C ASN A 343 -23.66 -19.81 -26.69
N GLN A 344 -23.62 -19.14 -27.86
CA GLN A 344 -23.08 -19.75 -29.08
C GLN A 344 -21.57 -20.00 -28.99
N ALA A 345 -20.82 -19.09 -28.35
CA ALA A 345 -19.41 -19.29 -28.06
C ALA A 345 -19.18 -20.49 -27.13
N ALA A 346 -19.97 -20.60 -26.05
CA ALA A 346 -19.91 -21.72 -25.12
C ALA A 346 -20.25 -23.07 -25.79
N GLU A 347 -21.23 -23.10 -26.70
CA GLU A 347 -21.55 -24.31 -27.49
C GLU A 347 -20.41 -24.71 -28.43
N ILE A 348 -19.79 -23.73 -29.09
CA ILE A 348 -18.61 -23.94 -29.95
C ILE A 348 -17.50 -24.62 -29.15
N PHE A 349 -17.18 -24.12 -27.96
CA PHE A 349 -16.13 -24.71 -27.13
C PHE A 349 -16.55 -26.04 -26.48
N ALA A 350 -17.82 -26.20 -26.12
CA ALA A 350 -18.34 -27.44 -25.52
C ALA A 350 -18.16 -28.66 -26.44
N SER A 351 -18.22 -28.47 -27.76
CA SER A 351 -17.91 -29.53 -28.72
C SER A 351 -16.45 -29.99 -28.64
N GLY A 352 -15.51 -29.05 -28.47
CA GLY A 352 -14.08 -29.34 -28.31
C GLY A 352 -13.70 -29.96 -26.96
N CYS A 353 -14.41 -29.59 -25.90
CA CYS A 353 -14.18 -30.14 -24.57
C CYS A 353 -14.64 -31.61 -24.42
N LYS A 354 -15.55 -32.09 -25.28
CA LYS A 354 -16.07 -33.47 -25.24
C LYS A 354 -15.21 -34.49 -26.01
N GLU A 355 -14.42 -34.05 -26.99
CA GLU A 355 -13.64 -34.92 -27.88
C GLU A 355 -12.28 -35.39 -27.32
N GLY A 356 -12.03 -35.23 -26.02
CA GLY A 356 -10.98 -36.00 -25.35
C GLY A 356 -9.56 -35.43 -25.44
N THR A 357 -9.38 -34.12 -25.60
CA THR A 357 -8.13 -33.45 -25.24
C THR A 357 -8.23 -32.82 -23.85
N MET A 358 -8.39 -33.67 -22.83
CA MET A 358 -7.90 -33.34 -21.48
C MET A 358 -6.37 -33.49 -21.51
N TYR A 359 -5.69 -32.51 -22.06
CA TYR A 359 -4.34 -32.22 -21.60
C TYR A 359 -4.47 -31.03 -20.66
N CYS A 360 -4.86 -31.34 -19.42
CA CYS A 360 -4.62 -30.45 -18.30
C CYS A 360 -3.12 -30.46 -18.03
N PHE A 361 -2.47 -29.33 -18.22
CA PHE A 361 -1.34 -28.92 -17.40
C PHE A 361 -1.49 -27.44 -17.08
#